data_AF-A0A1M7C7C8-F1
#
_entry.id   AF-A0A1M7C7C8-F1
#
_cell.length_a   1.000
_cell.length_b   1.000
_cell.length_c   1.000
_cell.angle_alpha   90.00
_cell.angle_beta   90.00
_cell.angle_gamma   90.00
#
_symmetry.space_group_name_H-M   'P 1'
#
loop_
_entity.id
_entity.type
_entity.pdbx_description
1 polymer ?
#
loop_
_entity_poly.entity_id
_entity_poly.type
_entity_poly.pdbx_seq_one_letter_code
_entity_poly.pdbx_strand_id
1 'polypeptide(L)'
;MKSIVGFMLLAALPFGAIAGNPQCDGTGNWATSMAFVHLKNAGLIHNDTTDFSKTRTVRIASEKIGKDLYRQVHDVTFTEKSGNVIEVITVNDASHQECSMSGVEVYVVSKELGGLKD
;
A
#
# COMPACT_ATOMS: atom_id res chain seq x y z
N MET A 1 34.34 -7.00 56.46
CA MET A 1 34.45 -6.30 55.17
C MET A 1 34.72 -7.31 54.07
N LYS A 2 33.80 -7.41 53.10
CA LYS A 2 33.97 -7.69 51.66
C LYS A 2 32.68 -8.33 51.12
N SER A 3 31.72 -7.46 50.81
CA SER A 3 30.50 -7.85 50.10
C SER A 3 30.85 -8.33 48.70
N ILE A 4 30.39 -9.54 48.36
CA ILE A 4 30.46 -10.10 47.01
C ILE A 4 29.34 -9.43 46.20
N VAL A 5 29.70 -8.45 45.37
CA VAL A 5 28.79 -7.87 44.38
C VAL A 5 28.71 -8.84 43.21
N GLY A 6 27.58 -9.54 43.09
CA GLY A 6 27.26 -10.37 41.94
C GLY A 6 26.97 -9.49 40.73
N PHE A 7 27.85 -9.54 39.74
CA PHE A 7 27.67 -8.85 38.46
C PHE A 7 26.75 -9.69 37.57
N MET A 8 25.45 -9.43 37.61
CA MET A 8 24.47 -10.05 36.73
C MET A 8 24.59 -9.41 35.34
N LEU A 9 25.29 -10.08 34.44
CA LEU A 9 25.43 -9.69 33.04
C LEU A 9 24.10 -9.95 32.32
N LEU A 10 23.26 -8.92 32.19
CA LEU A 10 22.02 -8.97 31.44
C LEU A 10 22.34 -8.96 29.93
N ALA A 11 22.43 -10.14 29.32
CA ALA A 11 22.61 -10.27 27.88
C ALA A 11 21.35 -9.77 27.16
N ALA A 12 21.42 -8.55 26.61
CA ALA A 12 20.41 -8.02 25.71
C ALA A 12 20.48 -8.81 24.40
N LEU A 13 19.58 -9.78 24.21
CA LEU A 13 19.39 -10.43 22.92
C LEU A 13 18.90 -9.35 21.93
N PRO A 14 19.58 -9.17 20.78
CA PRO A 14 19.04 -8.32 19.73
C PRO A 14 17.80 -9.04 19.17
N PHE A 15 16.62 -8.58 19.56
CA PHE A 15 15.40 -8.93 18.85
C PHE A 15 15.59 -8.45 17.41
N GLY A 16 15.84 -9.38 16.50
CA GLY A 16 15.90 -9.08 15.07
C GLY A 16 14.55 -8.48 14.67
N ALA A 17 14.53 -7.18 14.40
CA ALA A 17 13.36 -6.53 13.83
C ALA A 17 13.16 -7.14 12.43
N ILE A 18 12.14 -7.97 12.27
CA ILE A 18 11.65 -8.35 10.96
C ILE A 18 11.06 -7.07 10.38
N ALA A 19 11.79 -6.41 9.48
CA ALA A 19 11.26 -5.27 8.74
C ALA A 19 10.03 -5.77 7.96
N GLY A 20 8.89 -5.13 8.19
CA GLY A 20 7.65 -5.42 7.47
C GLY A 20 7.76 -5.09 5.99
N ASN A 21 6.65 -5.17 5.27
CA ASN A 21 6.60 -4.60 3.92
C ASN A 21 6.51 -3.07 4.02
N PRO A 22 7.02 -2.31 3.03
CA PRO A 22 6.84 -0.87 2.97
C PRO A 22 5.38 -0.46 3.06
N GLN A 23 5.04 0.48 3.94
CA GLN A 23 3.67 0.91 4.17
C GLN A 23 3.26 1.99 3.16
N CYS A 24 2.86 1.54 1.96
CA CYS A 24 2.47 2.40 0.84
C CYS A 24 0.97 2.36 0.53
N ASP A 25 0.18 1.64 1.31
CA ASP A 25 -1.28 1.72 1.26
C ASP A 25 -1.79 3.04 1.88
N GLY A 26 -2.80 3.63 1.23
CA GLY A 26 -3.39 4.90 1.66
C GLY A 26 -3.92 5.71 0.49
N THR A 27 -4.94 6.54 0.76
CA THR A 27 -5.64 7.31 -0.28
C THR A 27 -4.77 8.41 -0.90
N GLY A 28 -3.80 8.94 -0.15
CA GLY A 28 -2.84 9.94 -0.62
C GLY A 28 -1.52 9.37 -1.14
N ASN A 29 -1.34 8.05 -1.14
CA ASN A 29 -0.07 7.44 -1.53
C ASN A 29 0.06 7.28 -3.05
N TRP A 30 1.27 6.93 -3.49
CA TRP A 30 1.67 6.90 -4.89
C TRP A 30 0.72 6.10 -5.77
N ALA A 31 0.39 4.86 -5.37
CA ALA A 31 -0.50 3.97 -6.11
C ALA A 31 -1.88 4.61 -6.37
N THR A 32 -2.54 5.11 -5.31
CA THR A 32 -3.86 5.73 -5.39
C THR A 32 -3.85 7.02 -6.20
N SER A 33 -2.85 7.87 -5.98
CA SER A 33 -2.74 9.16 -6.66
C SER A 33 -2.53 8.98 -8.15
N MET A 34 -1.67 8.05 -8.54
CA MET A 34 -1.42 7.75 -9.95
C MET A 34 -2.60 7.04 -10.61
N ALA A 35 -3.26 6.11 -9.90
CA ALA A 35 -4.51 5.51 -10.37
C ALA A 35 -5.56 6.57 -10.71
N PHE A 36 -5.77 7.53 -9.81
CA PHE A 36 -6.68 8.64 -10.06
C PHE A 36 -6.30 9.45 -11.31
N VAL A 37 -5.01 9.78 -11.46
CA VAL A 37 -4.49 10.51 -12.63
C VAL A 37 -4.73 9.74 -13.93
N HIS A 38 -4.43 8.44 -13.97
CA HIS A 38 -4.63 7.60 -15.15
C HIS A 38 -6.11 7.50 -15.53
N LEU A 39 -6.99 7.24 -14.57
CA LEU A 39 -8.44 7.17 -14.79
C LEU A 39 -9.01 8.50 -15.27
N LYS A 40 -8.57 9.62 -14.68
CA LYS A 40 -8.95 10.97 -15.10
C LYS A 40 -8.51 11.26 -16.54
N ASN A 41 -7.27 10.93 -16.88
CA ASN A 41 -6.75 11.13 -18.24
C ASN A 41 -7.48 10.25 -19.28
N ALA A 42 -8.06 9.12 -18.85
CA ALA A 42 -8.91 8.26 -19.66
C ALA A 42 -10.39 8.73 -19.72
N GLY A 43 -10.76 9.79 -18.99
CA GLY A 43 -12.14 10.28 -18.92
C GLY A 43 -13.11 9.39 -18.14
N LEU A 44 -12.58 8.53 -17.25
CA LEU A 44 -13.39 7.58 -16.47
C LEU A 44 -13.86 8.16 -15.13
N ILE A 45 -13.11 9.09 -14.54
CA ILE A 45 -13.44 9.78 -13.28
C ILE A 45 -12.96 11.23 -13.32
N HIS A 46 -13.60 12.10 -12.54
CA HIS A 46 -13.29 13.53 -12.54
C HIS A 46 -13.13 14.06 -11.10
N ASN A 47 -12.36 15.15 -10.92
CA ASN A 47 -12.11 15.73 -9.58
C ASN A 47 -13.39 16.22 -8.90
N ASP A 48 -14.31 16.79 -9.67
CA ASP A 48 -15.56 17.37 -9.20
C ASP A 48 -16.62 16.31 -8.91
N THR A 49 -16.56 15.15 -9.56
CA THR A 49 -17.48 14.04 -9.34
C THR A 49 -16.99 13.02 -8.31
N THR A 50 -15.69 12.90 -8.09
CA THR A 50 -15.11 11.93 -7.16
C THR A 50 -15.29 12.35 -5.69
N ASP A 51 -15.73 11.43 -4.84
CA ASP A 51 -15.80 11.59 -3.38
C ASP A 51 -14.56 10.96 -2.74
N PHE A 52 -13.49 11.76 -2.62
CA PHE A 52 -12.22 11.29 -2.06
C PHE A 52 -12.31 10.82 -0.60
N SER A 53 -13.35 11.22 0.14
CA SER A 53 -13.58 10.74 1.50
C SER A 53 -13.99 9.27 1.55
N LYS A 54 -14.46 8.73 0.42
CA LYS A 54 -14.85 7.34 0.23
C LYS A 54 -13.85 6.52 -0.59
N THR A 55 -12.73 7.12 -1.00
CA THR A 55 -11.66 6.38 -1.65
C THR A 55 -11.06 5.38 -0.67
N ARG A 56 -10.83 4.16 -1.12
CA ARG A 56 -10.20 3.10 -0.32
C ARG A 56 -9.05 2.50 -1.10
N THR A 57 -7.98 2.17 -0.39
CA THR A 57 -6.80 1.50 -0.95
C THR A 57 -6.38 0.38 -0.02
N VAL A 58 -6.24 -0.82 -0.55
CA VAL A 58 -5.80 -2.00 0.18
C VAL A 58 -4.66 -2.66 -0.56
N ARG A 59 -3.55 -2.87 0.15
CA ARG A 59 -2.47 -3.72 -0.36
C ARG A 59 -2.90 -5.18 -0.31
N ILE A 60 -3.06 -5.78 -1.48
CA ILE A 60 -3.47 -7.20 -1.63
C ILE A 60 -2.28 -8.13 -1.85
N ALA A 61 -1.12 -7.60 -2.28
CA ALA A 61 0.13 -8.35 -2.34
C ALA A 61 1.34 -7.45 -2.12
N SER A 62 2.41 -8.02 -1.57
CA SER A 62 3.73 -7.41 -1.52
C SER A 62 4.81 -8.48 -1.62
N GLU A 63 5.60 -8.43 -2.68
CA GLU A 63 6.69 -9.35 -2.94
C GLU A 63 8.02 -8.62 -2.86
N LYS A 64 8.99 -9.19 -2.15
CA LYS A 64 10.35 -8.66 -2.11
C LYS A 64 11.12 -9.10 -3.38
N ILE A 65 11.41 -8.15 -4.26
CA ILE A 65 12.07 -8.40 -5.56
C ILE A 65 13.53 -7.95 -5.59
N GLY A 66 14.03 -7.34 -4.51
CA GLY A 66 15.42 -6.90 -4.41
C GLY A 66 15.82 -6.41 -3.02
N LYS A 67 16.99 -5.76 -2.94
CA LYS A 67 17.47 -5.12 -1.71
C LYS A 67 16.61 -3.89 -1.43
N ASP A 68 15.81 -3.96 -0.38
CA ASP A 68 14.82 -2.93 -0.01
C ASP A 68 13.93 -2.50 -1.18
N LEU A 69 13.55 -3.47 -2.02
CA LEU A 69 12.70 -3.24 -3.19
C LEU A 69 11.60 -4.30 -3.21
N TYR A 70 10.36 -3.82 -3.30
CA TYR A 70 9.17 -4.60 -3.14
C TYR A 70 8.18 -4.27 -4.25
N ARG A 71 7.68 -5.28 -4.97
CA ARG A 71 6.53 -5.11 -5.84
C ARG A 71 5.26 -5.16 -5.00
N GLN A 72 4.45 -4.11 -5.06
CA GLN A 72 3.19 -4.04 -4.35
C GLN A 72 2.02 -4.02 -5.33
N VAL A 73 0.96 -4.71 -4.94
CA VAL A 73 -0.31 -4.73 -5.66
C VAL A 73 -1.37 -4.16 -4.73
N HIS A 74 -2.10 -3.16 -5.20
CA HIS A 74 -3.21 -2.58 -4.44
C HIS A 74 -4.52 -2.67 -5.19
N ASP A 75 -5.57 -3.04 -4.47
CA ASP A 75 -6.95 -2.80 -4.85
C ASP A 75 -7.34 -1.39 -4.38
N VAL A 76 -7.75 -0.56 -5.33
CA VAL A 76 -8.15 0.83 -5.11
C VAL A 76 -9.58 1.02 -5.59
N THR A 77 -10.43 1.50 -4.69
CA THR A 77 -11.82 1.83 -4.96
C THR A 77 -12.01 3.35 -4.94
N PHE A 78 -12.43 3.92 -6.06
CA PHE A 78 -12.92 5.30 -6.16
C PHE A 78 -14.44 5.31 -6.17
N THR A 79 -15.04 6.16 -5.34
CA THR A 79 -16.49 6.34 -5.30
C THR A 79 -16.82 7.74 -5.82
N GLU A 80 -17.72 7.85 -6.79
CA GLU A 80 -18.29 9.13 -7.21
C GLU A 80 -19.39 9.58 -6.24
N LYS A 81 -19.65 10.89 -6.21
CA LYS A 81 -20.73 11.51 -5.44
C LYS A 81 -22.12 10.99 -5.84
N SER A 82 -22.27 10.49 -7.07
CA SER A 82 -23.47 9.80 -7.57
C SER A 82 -23.70 8.42 -6.93
N GLY A 83 -22.66 7.85 -6.31
CA GLY A 83 -22.63 6.48 -5.82
C GLY A 83 -22.03 5.47 -6.79
N ASN A 84 -21.63 5.89 -8.00
CA ASN A 84 -20.88 5.01 -8.92
C ASN A 84 -19.53 4.63 -8.30
N VAL A 85 -19.10 3.39 -8.53
CA VAL A 85 -17.83 2.87 -8.04
C VAL A 85 -16.94 2.47 -9.21
N ILE A 86 -15.69 2.90 -9.16
CA ILE A 86 -14.64 2.50 -10.09
C ILE A 86 -13.56 1.80 -9.26
N GLU A 87 -13.35 0.53 -9.54
CA GLU A 87 -12.32 -0.29 -8.89
C GLU A 87 -11.16 -0.53 -9.85
N VAL A 88 -9.94 -0.43 -9.33
CA VAL A 88 -8.72 -0.70 -10.09
C VAL A 88 -7.73 -1.51 -9.29
N ILE A 89 -6.97 -2.34 -9.99
CA ILE A 89 -5.75 -2.95 -9.47
C ILE A 89 -4.57 -2.12 -9.92
N THR A 90 -3.69 -1.80 -8.98
CA THR A 90 -2.43 -1.08 -9.26
C THR A 90 -1.25 -1.98 -8.99
N VAL A 91 -0.17 -1.82 -9.77
CA VAL A 91 1.11 -2.48 -9.54
C VAL A 91 2.22 -1.45 -9.61
N ASN A 92 3.05 -1.40 -8.58
CA ASN A 92 4.25 -0.56 -8.55
C ASN A 92 5.31 -1.14 -7.62
N ASP A 93 6.55 -0.75 -7.82
CA ASP A 93 7.64 -1.07 -6.91
C ASP A 93 7.77 0.02 -5.83
N ALA A 94 8.17 -0.38 -4.62
CA ALA A 94 8.30 0.43 -3.42
C ALA A 94 9.50 -0.01 -2.56
N SER A 95 9.99 0.88 -1.72
CA SER A 95 11.01 0.65 -0.70
C SER A 95 10.53 1.20 0.65
N HIS A 96 11.21 0.89 1.75
CA HIS A 96 10.86 1.50 3.05
C HIS A 96 11.04 3.03 3.07
N GLN A 97 11.83 3.58 2.15
CA GLN A 97 12.10 5.01 2.04
C GLN A 97 11.14 5.73 1.11
N GLU A 98 10.65 5.05 0.07
CA GLU A 98 9.92 5.67 -1.04
C GLU A 98 8.92 4.68 -1.67
N CYS A 99 7.69 5.14 -1.87
CA CYS A 99 6.63 4.35 -2.50
C CYS A 99 6.62 4.46 -4.03
N SER A 100 7.39 5.39 -4.58
CA SER A 100 7.49 5.68 -6.02
C SER A 100 8.77 5.14 -6.66
N MET A 101 9.15 3.89 -6.34
CA MET A 101 10.33 3.27 -6.97
C MET A 101 10.10 2.90 -8.44
N SER A 102 8.86 2.95 -8.92
CA SER A 102 8.48 2.81 -10.33
C SER A 102 7.26 3.66 -10.68
N GLY A 103 6.92 3.71 -11.97
CA GLY A 103 5.57 4.08 -12.41
C GLY A 103 4.52 3.10 -11.89
N VAL A 104 3.24 3.46 -12.07
CA VAL A 104 2.10 2.66 -11.61
C VAL A 104 1.37 2.08 -12.82
N GLU A 105 1.31 0.76 -12.91
CA GLU A 105 0.40 0.08 -13.82
C GLU A 105 -1.01 0.10 -13.23
N VAL A 106 -2.03 0.37 -14.05
CA VAL A 106 -3.42 0.51 -13.61
C VAL A 106 -4.33 -0.36 -14.47
N TYR A 107 -5.01 -1.31 -13.83
CA TYR A 107 -5.98 -2.22 -14.45
C TYR A 107 -7.38 -1.89 -13.95
N VAL A 108 -8.30 -1.56 -14.85
CA VAL A 108 -9.70 -1.33 -14.48
C VAL A 108 -10.42 -2.65 -14.29
N VAL A 109 -11.01 -2.87 -13.11
CA VAL A 109 -11.77 -4.07 -12.81
C VAL A 109 -13.16 -3.94 -13.42
N SER A 110 -13.42 -4.66 -14.51
CA SER A 110 -14.75 -4.68 -15.14
C SER A 110 -15.72 -5.63 -14.46
N LYS A 111 -15.20 -6.67 -13.81
CA LYS A 111 -15.98 -7.70 -13.12
C LYS A 111 -15.10 -8.50 -12.15
N GLU A 112 -15.55 -8.62 -10.91
CA GLU A 112 -15.01 -9.55 -9.92
C GLU A 112 -15.81 -10.87 -9.96
N LEU A 113 -15.13 -12.01 -9.91
CA LEU A 113 -15.75 -13.34 -9.96
C LEU A 113 -15.32 -14.16 -8.73
N GLY A 114 -16.24 -14.39 -7.79
CA GLY A 114 -15.94 -15.08 -6.52
C GLY A 114 -15.18 -14.20 -5.52
N GLY A 115 -14.78 -14.78 -4.38
CA GLY A 115 -14.10 -14.08 -3.28
C GLY A 115 -14.87 -14.17 -1.95
N LEU A 116 -14.13 -14.30 -0.84
CA LEU A 116 -14.69 -14.19 0.51
C LEU A 116 -14.72 -12.70 0.87
N LYS A 117 -15.87 -12.05 0.68
CA LYS A 117 -16.14 -10.76 1.30
C LYS A 117 -16.70 -11.06 2.69
N ASP A 118 -15.80 -11.30 3.64
CA ASP A 118 -16.12 -11.31 5.07
C ASP A 118 -16.05 -9.88 5.63
#